data_AF-A0A565CC39-F1
#
_entry.id   AF-A0A565CC39-F1
#
_cell.length_a   1.000
_cell.length_b   1.000
_cell.length_c   1.000
_cell.angle_alpha   90.00
_cell.angle_beta   90.00
_cell.angle_gamma   90.00
#
_symmetry.space_group_name_H-M   'P 1'
#
loop_
_entity.id
_entity.type
_entity.pdbx_description
1 polymer ?
#
loop_
_entity_poly.entity_id
_entity_poly.type
_entity_poly.pdbx_seq_one_letter_code
_entity_poly.pdbx_strand_id
1 'polypeptide(L)'
;MGGEEEEALDITGSRGIKMMPFGAGRRIRPGIGLAMLHLEYYVANMVREFEWKEVQEHQVDLTEKLEFTTVMKHPLKALAVPRTSYKD
;
A
#
# COMPACT_ATOMS: atom_id res chain seq x y z
N MET A 1 30.64 7.01 5.90
CA MET A 1 29.28 7.38 6.35
C MET A 1 28.41 6.17 6.10
N GLY A 2 27.97 5.49 7.16
CA GLY A 2 27.17 4.27 7.04
C GLY A 2 25.83 4.60 6.42
N GLY A 3 25.53 3.99 5.27
CA GLY A 3 24.15 3.87 4.83
C GLY A 3 23.48 2.94 5.81
N GLU A 4 22.48 3.44 6.54
CA GLU A 4 21.54 2.57 7.22
C GLU A 4 20.90 1.74 6.11
N GLU A 5 21.22 0.44 6.07
CA GLU A 5 20.41 -0.51 5.32
C GLU A 5 18.99 -0.35 5.86
N GLU A 6 18.07 0.12 5.02
CA GLU A 6 16.66 0.20 5.38
C GLU A 6 16.18 -1.23 5.64
N GLU A 7 16.23 -1.63 6.90
CA GLU A 7 15.88 -2.98 7.31
C GLU A 7 14.40 -3.20 7.01
N ALA A 8 14.07 -4.24 6.24
CA ALA A 8 12.70 -4.55 5.89
C ALA A 8 11.82 -4.59 7.17
N LEU A 9 10.75 -3.79 7.16
CA LEU A 9 9.85 -3.66 8.32
C LEU A 9 9.27 -5.04 8.69
N ASP A 10 9.43 -5.44 9.95
CA ASP A 10 8.86 -6.69 10.44
C ASP A 10 7.33 -6.56 10.62
N ILE A 11 6.61 -6.92 9.57
CA ILE A 11 5.13 -6.95 9.55
C ILE A 11 4.53 -8.07 10.41
N THR A 12 5.34 -9.02 10.89
CA THR A 12 4.90 -10.13 11.74
C THR A 12 4.94 -9.79 13.23
N GLY A 13 5.68 -8.74 13.60
CA GLY A 13 5.91 -8.32 14.98
C GLY A 13 6.71 -9.33 15.82
N SER A 14 7.46 -10.24 15.18
CA SER A 14 8.22 -11.31 15.85
C SER A 14 9.56 -10.85 16.42
N ARG A 15 10.18 -9.83 15.82
CA ARG A 15 11.47 -9.25 16.22
C ARG A 15 11.32 -7.99 17.08
N GLY A 16 10.08 -7.54 17.29
CA GLY A 16 9.73 -6.32 18.01
C GLY A 16 8.53 -5.64 17.36
N ILE A 17 7.59 -5.14 18.17
CA ILE A 17 6.35 -4.54 17.64
C ILE A 17 6.61 -3.10 17.21
N LYS A 18 6.89 -2.90 15.93
CA LYS A 18 6.80 -1.59 15.25
C LYS A 18 5.44 -1.40 14.57
N MET A 19 4.85 -2.49 14.06
CA MET A 19 3.54 -2.52 13.42
C MET A 19 2.91 -3.93 13.52
N MET A 20 1.58 -4.03 13.43
CA MET A 20 0.84 -5.31 13.46
C MET A 20 -0.38 -5.31 12.51
N PRO A 21 -0.21 -5.01 11.20
CA PRO A 21 -1.34 -4.89 10.27
C PRO A 21 -2.12 -6.20 10.09
N PHE A 22 -1.48 -7.34 10.37
CA PHE A 22 -2.06 -8.68 10.28
C PHE A 22 -2.22 -9.35 11.66
N GLY A 23 -2.12 -8.58 12.74
CA GLY A 23 -1.96 -9.11 14.09
C GLY A 23 -0.59 -9.75 14.32
N ALA A 24 -0.43 -10.46 15.45
CA ALA A 24 0.82 -11.12 15.83
C ALA A 24 0.56 -12.39 16.65
N GLY A 25 1.59 -13.22 16.80
CA GLY A 25 1.57 -14.44 17.62
C GLY A 25 0.62 -15.52 17.10
N ARG A 26 0.01 -16.30 18.02
CA ARG A 26 -0.80 -17.49 17.68
C ARG A 26 -2.06 -17.21 16.85
N ARG A 27 -2.50 -15.94 16.79
CA ARG A 27 -3.69 -15.51 16.03
C ARG A 27 -3.35 -14.55 14.90
N ILE A 28 -2.09 -14.54 14.45
CA ILE A 28 -1.69 -13.82 13.24
C ILE A 28 -2.54 -14.29 12.06
N ARG A 29 -2.90 -13.37 11.15
CA ARG A 29 -3.69 -13.71 9.97
C ARG A 29 -2.91 -14.74 9.13
N PRO A 30 -3.47 -15.94 8.88
CA PRO A 30 -2.76 -16.98 8.14
C PRO A 30 -2.48 -16.61 6.68
N GLY A 31 -3.20 -15.62 6.15
CA GLY A 31 -3.05 -15.12 4.77
C GLY A 31 -2.01 -14.02 4.56
N ILE A 32 -1.11 -13.75 5.52
CA ILE A 32 -0.13 -12.66 5.41
C ILE A 32 0.77 -12.78 4.17
N GLY A 33 1.28 -13.98 3.86
CA GLY A 33 2.13 -14.20 2.69
C GLY A 33 1.41 -13.94 1.37
N LEU A 34 0.14 -14.39 1.27
CA LEU A 34 -0.69 -14.14 0.09
C LEU A 34 -1.04 -12.66 -0.06
N ALA A 35 -1.35 -11.98 1.04
CA ALA A 35 -1.66 -10.56 1.03
C ALA A 35 -0.47 -9.72 0.57
N MET A 36 0.74 -10.03 1.05
CA MET A 36 1.98 -9.36 0.62
C MET A 36 2.27 -9.61 -0.85
N LEU A 37 2.21 -10.87 -1.31
CA LEU A 37 2.41 -11.22 -2.71
C LEU A 37 1.47 -10.43 -3.64
N HIS A 38 0.17 -10.38 -3.30
CA HIS A 38 -0.80 -9.61 -4.08
C HIS A 38 -0.49 -8.10 -4.04
N LEU A 39 -0.25 -7.54 -2.86
CA LEU A 39 -0.02 -6.10 -2.72
C LEU A 39 1.22 -5.66 -3.50
N GLU A 40 2.33 -6.38 -3.36
CA GLU A 40 3.57 -6.14 -4.08
C GLU A 40 3.35 -6.23 -5.60
N TYR A 41 2.71 -7.30 -6.07
CA TYR A 41 2.44 -7.48 -7.49
C TYR A 41 1.53 -6.38 -8.07
N TYR A 42 0.42 -6.05 -7.39
CA TYR A 42 -0.51 -5.03 -7.88
C TYR A 42 0.12 -3.63 -7.86
N VAL A 43 0.75 -3.24 -6.75
CA VAL A 43 1.34 -1.90 -6.62
C VAL A 43 2.51 -1.73 -7.59
N ALA A 44 3.37 -2.74 -7.75
CA ALA A 44 4.48 -2.69 -8.70
C ALA A 44 3.97 -2.48 -10.13
N ASN A 45 2.95 -3.23 -10.57
CA ASN A 45 2.37 -3.06 -11.90
C ASN A 45 1.64 -1.72 -12.04
N MET A 46 0.89 -1.27 -11.04
CA MET A 46 0.18 0.02 -11.09
C MET A 46 1.13 1.22 -11.22
N VAL A 47 2.26 1.20 -10.51
CA VAL A 47 3.26 2.29 -10.58
C VAL A 47 4.09 2.20 -11.86
N ARG A 48 4.42 0.98 -12.30
CA ARG A 48 5.17 0.73 -13.54
C ARG A 48 4.38 1.15 -14.78
N GLU A 49 3.10 0.81 -14.85
CA GLU A 49 2.32 0.96 -16.09
C GLU A 49 1.58 2.30 -16.17
N PHE A 50 1.40 3.03 -15.06
CA PHE A 50 0.60 4.26 -15.05
C PHE A 50 1.31 5.45 -14.38
N GLU A 51 1.09 6.62 -14.97
CA GLU A 51 1.21 7.92 -14.29
C GLU A 51 -0.12 8.27 -13.66
N TRP A 52 -0.11 8.48 -12.35
CA TRP A 52 -1.30 8.83 -11.58
C TRP A 52 -1.42 10.36 -11.49
N LYS A 53 -2.57 10.89 -11.91
CA LYS A 53 -2.87 12.33 -11.86
C LYS A 53 -4.10 12.58 -11.01
N GLU A 54 -4.13 13.74 -10.36
CA GLU A 54 -5.28 14.21 -9.61
C GLU A 54 -6.45 14.53 -10.56
N VAL A 55 -7.67 14.30 -10.08
CA VAL A 55 -8.89 14.80 -10.74
C VAL A 55 -9.17 16.19 -10.18
N GLN A 56 -9.33 17.19 -11.05
CA GLN A 56 -9.67 18.55 -10.64
C GLN A 56 -10.91 18.55 -9.72
N GLU A 57 -10.90 19.41 -8.70
CA GLU A 57 -11.95 19.52 -7.67
C GLU A 57 -12.14 18.28 -6.78
N HIS A 58 -11.32 17.24 -6.92
CA HIS A 58 -11.36 16.03 -6.11
C HIS A 58 -10.02 15.86 -5.37
N GLN A 59 -9.75 16.78 -4.45
CA GLN A 59 -8.57 16.69 -3.58
C GLN A 59 -8.59 15.39 -2.79
N VAL A 60 -7.40 14.89 -2.49
CA VAL A 60 -7.23 13.70 -1.65
C VAL A 60 -7.71 14.04 -0.23
N ASP A 61 -8.84 13.48 0.15
CA ASP A 61 -9.34 13.54 1.52
C ASP A 61 -9.05 12.21 2.23
N LEU A 62 -8.21 12.28 3.27
CA LEU A 62 -7.85 11.13 4.10
C LEU A 62 -8.76 10.97 5.32
N THR A 63 -9.83 11.77 5.46
CA THR A 63 -10.81 11.51 6.51
C THR A 63 -11.45 10.15 6.33
N GLU A 64 -11.65 9.45 7.45
CA GLU A 64 -12.06 8.06 7.46
C GLU A 64 -13.47 7.88 8.03
N LYS A 65 -14.07 6.75 7.70
CA LYS A 65 -15.26 6.22 8.38
C LYS A 65 -15.04 4.75 8.70
N LEU A 66 -15.62 4.31 9.81
CA LEU A 66 -15.62 2.92 10.21
C LEU A 66 -16.78 2.19 9.53
N GLU A 67 -16.47 1.15 8.77
CA GLU A 67 -17.42 0.14 8.31
C GLU A 67 -16.98 -1.24 8.84
N PHE A 68 -17.08 -2.31 8.04
CA PHE A 68 -16.42 -3.58 8.37
C PHE A 68 -14.89 -3.43 8.46
N THR A 69 -14.35 -2.49 7.68
CA THR A 69 -12.96 -2.00 7.75
C THR A 69 -12.96 -0.48 7.82
N THR A 70 -11.83 0.13 8.18
CA THR A 70 -11.63 1.57 7.98
C THR A 70 -11.54 1.87 6.49
N VAL A 71 -12.35 2.79 6.00
CA VAL A 71 -12.38 3.21 4.59
C VAL A 71 -12.36 4.74 4.50
N MET A 72 -11.96 5.27 3.34
CA MET A 72 -12.03 6.71 3.10
C MET A 72 -13.49 7.18 3.13
N LYS A 73 -13.76 8.26 3.86
CA LYS A 73 -15.09 8.88 3.95
C LYS A 73 -15.56 9.37 2.60
N HIS A 74 -14.63 9.92 1.80
CA HIS A 74 -14.84 10.35 0.43
C HIS A 74 -13.93 9.52 -0.48
N PRO A 75 -14.49 8.68 -1.39
CA PRO A 75 -13.66 7.80 -2.22
C PRO A 75 -12.63 8.57 -3.05
N LEU A 76 -11.38 8.08 -3.05
CA LEU A 76 -10.31 8.64 -3.86
C LEU A 76 -10.68 8.58 -5.35
N LYS A 77 -10.50 9.70 -6.06
CA LYS A 77 -10.58 9.76 -7.52
C LYS A 77 -9.20 10.10 -8.08
N ALA A 78 -8.72 9.29 -9.01
CA ALA A 78 -7.45 9.49 -9.69
C ALA A 78 -7.57 9.11 -11.16
N LEU A 79 -6.79 9.77 -12.00
CA LEU A 79 -6.63 9.42 -13.41
C LEU A 79 -5.38 8.55 -13.55
N ALA A 80 -5.57 7.30 -13.97
CA ALA A 80 -4.47 6.42 -14.36
C ALA A 80 -4.19 6.63 -15.85
N VAL A 81 -3.11 7.34 -16.16
CA VAL A 81 -2.66 7.57 -17.54
C VAL A 81 -1.62 6.50 -17.89
N PRO A 82 -1.83 5.66 -18.91
CA PRO A 82 -0.82 4.70 -19.31
C PRO A 82 0.52 5.40 -19.56
N ARG A 83 1.59 4.90 -18.95
CA ARG A 83 2.93 5.30 -19.33
C ARG A 83 3.16 4.80 -20.74
N THR A 84 3.23 5.70 -21.70
CA THR A 84 3.77 5.36 -23.01
C THR A 84 5.25 5.08 -22.83
N SER A 85 5.62 3.82 -22.63
CA SER A 85 6.95 3.36 -22.97
C SER A 85 7.03 3.28 -24.49
N TYR A 86 7.24 4.42 -25.15
CA TYR A 86 7.60 4.46 -26.57
C TYR A 86 8.90 5.22 -26.76
N LYS A 87 9.94 4.41 -27.00
CA LYS A 87 11.24 4.70 -27.64
C LYS A 87 12.18 5.64 -26.87
N ASP A 88 13.23 5.05 -26.30
CA ASP A 88 14.53 4.90 -26.98
C ASP A 88 15.16 3.53 -26.63
#